data_AF-A0A1V2I9R8-F1
#
_entry.id   AF-A0A1V2I9R8-F1
#
_cell.length_a   1.000
_cell.length_b   1.000
_cell.length_c   1.000
_cell.angle_alpha   90.00
_cell.angle_beta   90.00
_cell.angle_gamma   90.00
#
_symmetry.space_group_name_H-M   'P 1'
#
loop_
_entity.id
_entity.type
_entity.pdbx_description
1 polymer ?
#
loop_
_entity_poly.entity_id
_entity_poly.type
_entity_poly.pdbx_seq_one_letter_code
_entity_poly.pdbx_strand_id
1 'polypeptide(L)'
;MSVIGAYARALAVQTGFAQPVASVRHVHLARAPMVLVPLTMAGEANAPLAAMVGTDESDATLLVVPQPRDRDLRFAFAGLLGDLLLGHVERCAAAGSEPVKPPRTPKPPADGPAPSGSGGAAVPAVGAVLAGPAGVASAVRASDGDLRADEDALAAAEAARPERFLVAPQVLVPNRAGVEFARLFGRSTRFRSTVGEYAVPAGVPLLGRWLTFLAQRAEHPGSSALVAMTEALTLHWATGQSALEDANLAALMAWIEPPADLSGPEAARLAEDPLAWPPAGPTTDPQFDNRVLAPAIAAYGEAVAQLRALAEAAGAPDPFAAGPDVIDSRGRSRLETAPAWPWAPGAAVEPWLRARDEIARVVRGQVEPTWRLMWRAVRRLRELPEAASVPRRWERDRARFSSYYAYLRDEDGGLPQARRDGAVAAARRLAVLERELATYEADRAFDDPLVFANHRVTGEAFVGTVIAAERDRRIANERGTLVTRPVVEVLTGDPVRLAIGTKVCSPARASQVGVVTSLEPVAGGLSVSLELSGGMGRAKVPPPGSVPEVGEAISYTSVLPDGAFSAALPAPEDTPWTHGGPPASYEPTDDDVREAWT
;
A
#
# COMPACT_ATOMS: atom_id res chain seq x y z
N MET A 1 5.46 -13.71 16.82
CA MET A 1 5.43 -12.69 17.90
C MET A 1 6.80 -12.66 18.53
N SER A 2 7.38 -11.47 18.73
CA SER A 2 8.73 -11.32 19.28
C SER A 2 8.74 -11.47 20.81
N VAL A 3 9.91 -11.71 21.44
CA VAL A 3 10.00 -11.89 22.90
C VAL A 3 9.62 -10.60 23.62
N ILE A 4 10.14 -9.46 23.15
CA ILE A 4 9.75 -8.14 23.69
C ILE A 4 8.28 -7.85 23.44
N GLY A 5 7.74 -8.23 22.28
CA GLY A 5 6.32 -8.07 21.98
C GLY A 5 5.44 -8.87 22.95
N ALA A 6 5.80 -10.12 23.25
CA ALA A 6 5.09 -10.93 24.23
C ALA A 6 5.16 -10.34 25.65
N TYR A 7 6.35 -9.86 26.06
CA TYR A 7 6.51 -9.16 27.33
C TYR A 7 5.67 -7.87 27.39
N ALA A 8 5.69 -7.05 26.35
CA ALA A 8 4.93 -5.81 26.27
C ALA A 8 3.41 -6.05 26.35
N ARG A 9 2.91 -7.12 25.71
CA ARG A 9 1.50 -7.54 25.84
C ARG A 9 1.16 -7.98 27.27
N ALA A 10 2.02 -8.77 27.91
CA ALA A 10 1.83 -9.18 29.30
C ALA A 10 1.84 -7.97 30.25
N LEU A 11 2.74 -7.02 30.03
CA LEU A 11 2.80 -5.77 30.78
C LEU A 11 1.57 -4.88 30.50
N ALA A 12 1.04 -4.87 29.28
CA ALA A 12 -0.20 -4.17 28.96
C ALA A 12 -1.39 -4.71 29.76
N VAL A 13 -1.51 -6.04 29.87
CA VAL A 13 -2.53 -6.68 30.73
C VAL A 13 -2.32 -6.33 32.19
N GLN A 14 -1.07 -6.37 32.68
CA GLN A 14 -0.77 -6.09 34.09
C GLN A 14 -1.03 -4.63 34.48
N THR A 15 -0.66 -3.69 33.62
CA THR A 15 -0.77 -2.25 33.89
C THR A 15 -2.11 -1.66 33.51
N GLY A 16 -2.85 -2.33 32.63
CA GLY A 16 -4.10 -1.82 32.05
C GLY A 16 -3.88 -0.79 30.94
N PHE A 17 -2.66 -0.61 30.43
CA PHE A 17 -2.36 0.38 29.39
C PHE A 17 -1.52 -0.23 28.26
N ALA A 18 -1.78 0.17 27.01
CA ALA A 18 -0.96 -0.27 25.88
C ALA A 18 0.51 0.15 26.06
N GLN A 19 1.42 -0.73 25.68
CA GLN A 19 2.87 -0.52 25.83
C GLN A 19 3.49 -0.14 24.48
N PRO A 20 4.35 0.88 24.42
CA PRO A 20 5.09 1.19 23.20
C PRO A 20 6.06 0.04 22.88
N VAL A 21 6.02 -0.43 21.64
CA VAL A 21 6.98 -1.42 21.08
C VAL A 21 7.85 -0.83 19.99
N ALA A 22 7.64 0.45 19.67
CA ALA A 22 8.45 1.27 18.80
C ALA A 22 8.60 2.68 19.40
N SER A 23 9.76 3.29 19.20
CA SER A 23 10.07 4.65 19.67
C SER A 23 9.96 5.70 18.56
N VAL A 24 9.96 5.26 17.31
CA VAL A 24 9.83 6.08 16.10
C VAL A 24 8.70 5.55 15.23
N ARG A 25 8.09 6.42 14.41
CA ARG A 25 7.08 6.02 13.42
C ARG A 25 7.74 5.38 12.21
N HIS A 26 7.41 4.13 11.93
CA HIS A 26 7.94 3.34 10.80
C HIS A 26 7.12 3.45 9.50
N VAL A 27 6.04 4.24 9.52
CA VAL A 27 5.12 4.49 8.40
C VAL A 27 5.22 5.95 7.99
N HIS A 28 5.22 6.26 6.70
CA HIS A 28 5.11 7.66 6.26
C HIS A 28 3.69 8.16 6.52
N LEU A 29 3.52 9.40 6.97
CA LEU A 29 2.20 10.05 7.02
C LEU A 29 2.26 11.36 6.26
N ALA A 30 1.58 11.41 5.11
CA ALA A 30 1.44 12.60 4.32
C ALA A 30 0.78 13.71 5.14
N ARG A 31 0.98 14.98 4.75
CA ARG A 31 0.34 16.12 5.43
C ARG A 31 -1.18 16.06 5.33
N ALA A 32 -1.70 15.67 4.17
CA ALA A 32 -3.13 15.53 3.88
C ALA A 32 -3.38 14.15 3.22
N PRO A 33 -3.30 13.06 4.01
CA PRO A 33 -3.56 11.73 3.49
C PRO A 33 -5.05 11.60 3.16
N MET A 34 -5.40 10.80 2.17
CA MET A 34 -6.79 10.45 1.90
C MET A 34 -7.23 9.35 2.87
N VAL A 35 -8.17 9.64 3.76
CA VAL A 35 -8.85 8.61 4.55
C VAL A 35 -10.00 8.06 3.71
N LEU A 36 -10.11 6.73 3.64
CA LEU A 36 -11.19 6.00 2.97
C LEU A 36 -11.78 4.98 3.96
N VAL A 37 -13.01 5.20 4.38
CA VAL A 37 -13.79 4.27 5.22
C VAL A 37 -14.88 3.63 4.36
N PRO A 38 -14.63 2.45 3.77
CA PRO A 38 -15.60 1.76 2.92
C PRO A 38 -16.62 0.99 3.76
N LEU A 39 -17.83 0.83 3.23
CA LEU A 39 -18.85 -0.11 3.70
C LEU A 39 -19.41 -0.95 2.55
N THR A 40 -19.70 -2.19 2.85
CA THR A 40 -20.29 -3.21 1.97
C THR A 40 -21.37 -3.96 2.74
N MET A 41 -22.41 -4.40 2.04
CA MET A 41 -23.42 -5.28 2.63
C MET A 41 -22.83 -6.61 3.07
N ALA A 42 -23.25 -7.13 4.21
CA ALA A 42 -22.86 -8.47 4.65
C ALA A 42 -23.36 -9.54 3.67
N GLY A 43 -22.51 -10.53 3.37
CA GLY A 43 -22.85 -11.69 2.54
C GLY A 43 -22.86 -11.46 1.03
N GLU A 44 -22.70 -10.21 0.55
CA GLU A 44 -22.62 -9.89 -0.87
C GLU A 44 -21.20 -9.48 -1.26
N ALA A 45 -20.51 -10.32 -2.04
CA ALA A 45 -19.19 -9.99 -2.54
C ALA A 45 -19.28 -8.76 -3.47
N ASN A 46 -18.52 -7.71 -3.16
CA ASN A 46 -18.35 -6.54 -4.02
C ASN A 46 -19.66 -5.72 -4.26
N ALA A 47 -20.53 -5.65 -3.27
CA ALA A 47 -21.68 -4.73 -3.23
C ALA A 47 -21.35 -3.52 -2.33
N PRO A 48 -20.79 -2.42 -2.88
CA PRO A 48 -20.53 -1.23 -2.10
C PRO A 48 -21.85 -0.65 -1.58
N LEU A 49 -21.92 -0.40 -0.28
CA LEU A 49 -23.02 0.29 0.37
C LEU A 49 -22.70 1.79 0.49
N ALA A 50 -21.50 2.11 0.95
CA ALA A 50 -21.08 3.49 1.17
C ALA A 50 -19.56 3.64 1.22
N ALA A 51 -19.11 4.89 1.16
CA ALA A 51 -17.75 5.26 1.54
C ALA A 51 -17.74 6.66 2.14
N MET A 52 -17.03 6.84 3.25
CA MET A 52 -16.65 8.16 3.74
C MET A 52 -15.19 8.44 3.35
N VAL A 53 -14.97 9.54 2.63
CA VAL A 53 -13.68 9.85 1.98
C VAL A 53 -13.33 11.32 2.15
N GLY A 54 -12.05 11.62 2.36
CA GLY A 54 -11.56 12.99 2.39
C GLY A 54 -10.11 13.10 2.88
N THR A 55 -9.57 14.31 2.85
CA THR A 55 -8.18 14.59 3.25
C THR A 55 -8.06 15.50 4.47
N ASP A 56 -9.20 15.83 5.11
CA ASP A 56 -9.30 16.68 6.30
C ASP A 56 -10.41 16.13 7.21
N GLU A 57 -10.16 16.07 8.52
CA GLU A 57 -11.07 15.54 9.55
C GLU A 57 -12.46 16.19 9.52
N SER A 58 -12.53 17.48 9.21
CA SER A 58 -13.76 18.28 9.16
C SER A 58 -14.43 18.32 7.78
N ASP A 59 -13.71 17.92 6.73
CA ASP A 59 -14.16 18.06 5.33
C ASP A 59 -14.43 16.70 4.66
N ALA A 60 -15.19 15.83 5.33
CA ALA A 60 -15.54 14.53 4.78
C ALA A 60 -16.57 14.62 3.64
N THR A 61 -16.49 13.69 2.71
CA THR A 61 -17.55 13.33 1.76
C THR A 61 -18.13 11.98 2.16
N LEU A 62 -19.46 11.87 2.23
CA LEU A 62 -20.16 10.60 2.32
C LEU A 62 -20.83 10.28 0.97
N LEU A 63 -20.51 9.11 0.41
CA LEU A 63 -21.20 8.52 -0.74
C LEU A 63 -22.02 7.32 -0.28
N VAL A 64 -23.28 7.20 -0.69
CA VAL A 64 -24.17 6.08 -0.32
C VAL A 64 -24.91 5.55 -1.54
N VAL A 65 -24.95 4.23 -1.68
CA VAL A 65 -25.74 3.49 -2.66
C VAL A 65 -27.07 3.11 -2.00
N PRO A 66 -28.19 3.81 -2.27
CA PRO A 66 -29.44 3.58 -1.55
C PRO A 66 -30.11 2.24 -1.89
N GLN A 67 -29.75 1.64 -3.03
CA GLN A 67 -30.11 0.27 -3.37
C GLN A 67 -28.85 -0.48 -3.85
N PRO A 68 -28.10 -1.14 -2.95
CA PRO A 68 -26.80 -1.75 -3.26
C PRO A 68 -26.84 -2.87 -4.30
N ARG A 69 -28.01 -3.48 -4.53
CA ARG A 69 -28.22 -4.51 -5.55
C ARG A 69 -28.36 -3.95 -6.96
N ASP A 70 -28.68 -2.67 -7.08
CA ASP A 70 -28.80 -1.99 -8.36
C ASP A 70 -27.41 -1.82 -8.99
N ARG A 71 -27.27 -2.28 -10.23
CA ARG A 71 -26.00 -2.23 -10.97
C ARG A 71 -25.59 -0.80 -11.32
N ASP A 72 -26.54 0.03 -11.73
CA ASP A 72 -26.26 1.36 -12.23
C ASP A 72 -25.91 2.30 -11.08
N LEU A 73 -26.58 2.16 -9.93
CA LEU A 73 -26.20 2.88 -8.71
C LEU A 73 -24.79 2.49 -8.21
N ARG A 74 -24.40 1.21 -8.32
CA ARG A 74 -23.04 0.77 -7.95
C ARG A 74 -21.96 1.38 -8.83
N PHE A 75 -22.17 1.45 -10.15
CA PHE A 75 -21.18 2.07 -11.04
C PHE A 75 -21.17 3.59 -10.96
N ALA A 76 -22.31 4.20 -10.65
CA ALA A 76 -22.37 5.62 -10.34
C ALA A 76 -21.56 5.97 -9.09
N PHE A 77 -21.69 5.14 -8.05
CA PHE A 77 -20.88 5.25 -6.85
C PHE A 77 -19.40 5.08 -7.17
N ALA A 78 -19.05 4.10 -8.00
CA ALA A 78 -17.69 3.92 -8.48
C ALA A 78 -17.19 5.17 -9.25
N GLY A 79 -18.04 5.80 -10.06
CA GLY A 79 -17.71 7.04 -10.77
C GLY A 79 -17.39 8.18 -9.81
N LEU A 80 -18.27 8.44 -8.84
CA LEU A 80 -18.10 9.51 -7.84
C LEU A 80 -16.89 9.25 -6.92
N LEU A 81 -16.67 8.00 -6.50
CA LEU A 81 -15.47 7.62 -5.76
C LEU A 81 -14.21 7.81 -6.62
N GLY A 82 -14.32 7.53 -7.91
CA GLY A 82 -13.31 7.79 -8.94
C GLY A 82 -12.94 9.26 -8.98
N ASP A 83 -13.92 10.16 -9.08
CA ASP A 83 -13.68 11.59 -9.11
C ASP A 83 -12.92 12.10 -7.87
N LEU A 84 -13.23 11.56 -6.69
CA LEU A 84 -12.52 11.89 -5.44
C LEU A 84 -11.08 11.39 -5.43
N LEU A 85 -10.85 10.11 -5.75
CA LEU A 85 -9.52 9.51 -5.74
C LEU A 85 -8.64 10.09 -6.86
N LEU A 86 -9.17 10.16 -8.08
CA LEU A 86 -8.46 10.71 -9.23
C LEU A 86 -8.17 12.19 -9.01
N GLY A 87 -9.13 12.94 -8.45
CA GLY A 87 -8.87 14.32 -8.04
C GLY A 87 -7.72 14.45 -7.04
N HIS A 88 -7.55 13.48 -6.13
CA HIS A 88 -6.40 13.44 -5.22
C HIS A 88 -5.09 13.07 -5.93
N VAL A 89 -5.12 12.08 -6.81
CA VAL A 89 -3.98 11.69 -7.67
C VAL A 89 -3.47 12.88 -8.48
N GLU A 90 -4.37 13.61 -9.14
CA GLU A 90 -4.06 14.79 -9.95
C GLU A 90 -3.50 15.93 -9.08
N ARG A 91 -4.03 16.14 -7.87
CA ARG A 91 -3.45 17.11 -6.91
C ARG A 91 -2.02 16.74 -6.50
N CYS A 92 -1.73 15.46 -6.31
CA CYS A 92 -0.37 15.00 -6.02
C CYS A 92 0.57 15.21 -7.21
N ALA A 93 0.13 14.86 -8.42
CA ALA A 93 0.92 15.06 -9.65
C ALA A 93 1.18 16.56 -9.93
N ALA A 94 0.20 17.42 -9.63
CA ALA A 94 0.32 18.87 -9.78
C ALA A 94 1.28 19.53 -8.76
N ALA A 95 1.72 18.81 -7.72
CA ALA A 95 2.68 19.33 -6.74
C ALA A 95 4.10 19.52 -7.31
N GLY A 96 4.35 19.05 -8.54
CA GLY A 96 5.63 19.16 -9.25
C GLY A 96 6.43 17.85 -9.25
N SER A 97 7.47 17.81 -10.07
CA SER A 97 8.40 16.69 -10.22
C SER A 97 9.85 17.15 -10.09
N GLU A 98 10.74 16.20 -9.80
CA GLU A 98 12.19 16.38 -9.79
C GLU A 98 12.85 15.42 -10.78
N PRO A 99 13.95 15.83 -11.45
CA PRO A 99 14.68 14.94 -12.34
C PRO A 99 15.38 13.85 -11.53
N VAL A 100 15.31 12.62 -12.02
CA VAL A 100 16.00 11.46 -11.44
C VAL A 100 17.02 10.96 -12.46
N LYS A 101 18.09 10.34 -11.97
CA LYS A 101 19.03 9.67 -12.87
C LYS A 101 18.33 8.47 -13.50
N PRO A 102 18.33 8.32 -14.84
CA PRO A 102 17.70 7.17 -15.46
C PRO A 102 18.31 5.87 -14.91
N PRO A 103 17.50 4.81 -14.74
CA PRO A 103 18.00 3.52 -14.30
C PRO A 103 19.12 3.05 -15.24
N ARG A 104 20.18 2.44 -14.68
CA ARG A 104 21.25 1.88 -15.51
C ARG A 104 20.64 0.72 -16.31
N THR A 105 20.61 0.85 -17.63
CA THR A 105 20.28 -0.27 -18.52
C THR A 105 21.24 -1.43 -18.20
N PRO A 106 20.73 -2.64 -17.92
CA PRO A 106 21.57 -3.81 -17.74
C PRO A 106 22.48 -3.97 -18.96
N LYS A 107 23.78 -4.13 -18.74
CA LYS A 107 24.69 -4.44 -19.85
C LYS A 107 24.27 -5.81 -20.40
N PRO A 108 24.00 -5.95 -21.71
CA PRO A 108 23.71 -7.25 -22.27
C PRO A 108 24.86 -8.23 -21.94
N PRO A 109 24.57 -9.51 -21.68
CA PRO A 109 25.60 -10.49 -21.41
C PRO A 109 26.63 -10.44 -22.54
N ALA A 110 27.89 -10.28 -22.17
CA ALA A 110 28.99 -10.31 -23.10
C ALA A 110 29.26 -11.77 -23.45
N ASP A 111 28.40 -12.38 -24.26
CA ASP A 111 28.66 -13.58 -25.07
C ASP A 111 27.41 -13.89 -25.92
N GLY A 112 27.45 -13.45 -27.17
CA GLY A 112 26.49 -13.76 -28.22
C GLY A 112 27.06 -13.28 -29.56
N PRO A 113 27.08 -14.11 -30.62
CA PRO A 113 27.76 -13.76 -31.86
C PRO A 113 27.03 -12.61 -32.56
N ALA A 114 27.80 -11.65 -33.07
CA ALA A 114 27.28 -10.53 -33.83
C ALA A 114 26.45 -11.03 -35.03
N PRO A 115 25.24 -10.48 -35.28
CA PRO A 115 24.52 -10.81 -36.49
C PRO A 115 25.27 -10.25 -37.70
N SER A 116 25.69 -11.15 -38.58
CA SER A 116 26.17 -10.89 -39.93
C SER A 116 25.09 -10.15 -40.73
N GLY A 117 25.50 -9.09 -41.44
CA GLY A 117 24.59 -8.09 -42.00
C GLY A 117 23.80 -8.46 -43.26
N SER A 118 22.83 -7.60 -43.56
CA SER A 118 22.44 -7.07 -44.89
C SER A 118 21.46 -5.93 -44.57
N GLY A 119 21.68 -4.66 -44.93
CA GLY A 119 21.67 -4.11 -46.28
C GLY A 119 20.32 -3.46 -46.54
N GLY A 120 20.19 -2.12 -46.41
CA GLY A 120 18.94 -1.44 -46.75
C GLY A 120 18.79 0.02 -46.32
N ALA A 121 19.37 0.92 -47.11
CA ALA A 121 18.98 2.30 -47.42
C ALA A 121 18.40 3.25 -46.33
N ALA A 122 19.12 4.36 -46.16
CA ALA A 122 18.63 5.62 -45.58
C ALA A 122 17.67 6.36 -46.52
N VAL A 123 16.60 6.96 -45.98
CA VAL A 123 15.80 8.03 -46.60
C VAL A 123 15.30 9.00 -45.48
N PRO A 124 15.24 10.33 -45.70
CA PRO A 124 15.41 11.33 -44.63
C PRO A 124 14.12 11.87 -44.03
N ALA A 125 14.29 12.57 -42.90
CA ALA A 125 13.29 13.34 -42.17
C ALA A 125 12.68 14.49 -42.97
N VAL A 126 11.35 14.65 -42.90
CA VAL A 126 10.63 15.87 -43.32
C VAL A 126 9.43 16.13 -42.40
N GLY A 127 9.46 17.31 -41.75
CA GLY A 127 8.34 18.27 -41.71
C GLY A 127 7.11 17.99 -40.83
N ALA A 128 7.03 18.72 -39.71
CA ALA A 128 5.81 18.95 -38.95
C ALA A 128 4.79 19.81 -39.73
N VAL A 129 3.49 19.47 -39.68
CA VAL A 129 2.36 20.40 -39.91
C VAL A 129 1.17 19.99 -39.03
N LEU A 130 0.57 20.98 -38.36
CA LEU A 130 -0.66 20.96 -37.59
C LEU A 130 -1.91 20.92 -38.49
N ALA A 131 -2.93 20.11 -38.15
CA ALA A 131 -4.35 20.39 -38.41
C ALA A 131 -5.27 19.45 -37.59
N GLY A 132 -6.34 19.99 -37.00
CA GLY A 132 -7.39 19.26 -36.27
C GLY A 132 -8.49 18.67 -37.18
N PRO A 133 -9.74 18.53 -36.70
CA PRO A 133 -10.27 17.27 -36.19
C PRO A 133 -11.40 16.69 -37.06
N ALA A 134 -11.48 15.37 -37.18
CA ALA A 134 -12.72 14.59 -37.39
C ALA A 134 -12.37 13.09 -37.45
N GLY A 135 -13.18 12.28 -36.78
CA GLY A 135 -12.92 10.86 -36.56
C GLY A 135 -13.04 9.98 -37.80
N VAL A 136 -12.35 8.85 -37.75
CA VAL A 136 -12.73 7.59 -38.41
C VAL A 136 -12.17 6.45 -37.56
N ALA A 137 -12.99 5.43 -37.34
CA ALA A 137 -12.56 4.13 -36.82
C ALA A 137 -11.34 3.61 -37.59
N SER A 138 -10.32 3.14 -36.88
CA SER A 138 -9.25 2.37 -37.51
C SER A 138 -8.89 1.18 -36.63
N ALA A 139 -9.01 0.00 -37.24
CA ALA A 139 -8.64 -1.27 -36.70
C ALA A 139 -7.17 -1.26 -36.28
N VAL A 140 -6.95 -1.59 -35.01
CA VAL A 140 -5.62 -1.82 -34.43
C VAL A 140 -4.93 -2.92 -35.23
N ARG A 141 -3.85 -2.57 -35.93
CA ARG A 141 -2.84 -3.56 -36.29
C ARG A 141 -2.07 -3.83 -35.01
N ALA A 142 -2.38 -4.97 -34.40
CA ALA A 142 -1.59 -5.55 -33.33
C ALA A 142 -0.16 -5.74 -33.83
N SER A 143 0.75 -4.88 -33.37
CA SER A 143 2.18 -5.18 -33.40
C SER A 143 2.48 -6.03 -32.16
N ASP A 144 3.07 -7.20 -32.40
CA ASP A 144 3.49 -8.22 -31.43
C ASP A 144 4.18 -7.64 -30.18
N GLY A 145 3.38 -7.37 -29.14
CA GLY A 145 3.85 -6.90 -27.85
C GLY A 145 3.13 -7.64 -26.74
N ASP A 146 3.87 -8.40 -25.95
CA ASP A 146 3.40 -9.18 -24.81
C ASP A 146 2.81 -8.23 -23.74
N LEU A 147 1.48 -8.10 -23.69
CA LEU A 147 0.77 -7.13 -22.85
C LEU A 147 0.72 -7.58 -21.39
N ARG A 148 1.85 -7.46 -20.72
CA ARG A 148 1.91 -7.47 -19.26
C ARG A 148 2.00 -6.02 -18.81
N ALA A 149 1.29 -5.64 -17.75
CA ALA A 149 1.71 -4.53 -16.92
C ALA A 149 3.01 -4.94 -16.17
N ASP A 150 4.00 -5.39 -16.93
CA ASP A 150 5.24 -5.95 -16.44
C ASP A 150 6.05 -4.82 -15.85
N GLU A 151 6.85 -5.15 -14.84
CA GLU A 151 7.87 -4.24 -14.35
C GLU A 151 8.71 -3.65 -15.49
N ASP A 152 8.84 -4.36 -16.62
CA ASP A 152 9.52 -3.93 -17.84
C ASP A 152 8.81 -2.76 -18.55
N ALA A 153 7.47 -2.73 -18.61
CA ALA A 153 6.72 -1.59 -19.18
C ALA A 153 6.78 -0.36 -18.25
N LEU A 154 6.70 -0.59 -16.94
CA LEU A 154 6.92 0.45 -15.92
C LEU A 154 8.35 1.00 -15.99
N ALA A 155 9.35 0.13 -16.16
CA ALA A 155 10.75 0.51 -16.31
C ALA A 155 11.01 1.24 -17.64
N ALA A 156 10.33 0.86 -18.72
CA ALA A 156 10.39 1.58 -19.99
C ALA A 156 9.78 2.98 -19.86
N ALA A 157 8.62 3.12 -19.21
CA ALA A 157 8.00 4.41 -18.92
C ALA A 157 8.92 5.30 -18.05
N GLU A 158 9.54 4.72 -17.03
CA GLU A 158 10.53 5.40 -16.17
C GLU A 158 11.78 5.84 -16.94
N ALA A 159 12.27 5.02 -17.87
CA ALA A 159 13.40 5.37 -18.72
C ALA A 159 13.05 6.49 -19.72
N ALA A 160 11.81 6.52 -20.23
CA ALA A 160 11.33 7.53 -21.17
C ALA A 160 11.12 8.90 -20.51
N ARG A 161 10.69 8.93 -19.24
CA ARG A 161 10.56 10.14 -18.43
C ARG A 161 11.19 9.93 -17.05
N PRO A 162 12.49 10.22 -16.90
CA PRO A 162 13.18 10.05 -15.63
C PRO A 162 12.87 11.22 -14.69
N GLU A 163 11.58 11.44 -14.43
CA GLU A 163 11.07 12.41 -13.48
C GLU A 163 10.33 11.69 -12.37
N ARG A 164 10.45 12.20 -11.15
CA ARG A 164 9.73 11.69 -9.98
C ARG A 164 8.91 12.80 -9.36
N PHE A 165 7.61 12.57 -9.19
CA PHE A 165 6.73 13.53 -8.51
C PHE A 165 7.21 13.80 -7.08
N LEU A 166 7.09 15.05 -6.63
CA LEU A 166 7.43 15.50 -5.28
C LEU A 166 6.51 14.90 -4.21
N VAL A 167 5.28 14.57 -4.60
CA VAL A 167 4.25 13.98 -3.73
C VAL A 167 3.63 12.79 -4.45
N ALA A 168 3.23 11.77 -3.68
CA ALA A 168 2.44 10.65 -4.16
C ALA A 168 1.16 10.52 -3.32
N PRO A 169 0.08 9.95 -3.88
CA PRO A 169 -1.15 9.70 -3.14
C PRO A 169 -0.89 8.70 -2.00
N GLN A 170 -1.38 9.03 -0.81
CA GLN A 170 -1.43 8.13 0.33
C GLN A 170 -2.89 7.92 0.72
N VAL A 171 -3.32 6.66 0.77
CA VAL A 171 -4.65 6.27 1.21
C VAL A 171 -4.57 5.51 2.53
N LEU A 172 -5.37 5.91 3.52
CA LEU A 172 -5.48 5.26 4.81
C LEU A 172 -6.85 4.61 4.93
N VAL A 173 -6.88 3.34 5.29
CA VAL A 173 -8.10 2.56 5.51
C VAL A 173 -8.14 2.03 6.95
N PRO A 174 -9.30 1.75 7.54
CA PRO A 174 -9.39 1.40 8.96
C PRO A 174 -8.59 0.16 9.35
N ASN A 175 -8.69 -0.89 8.54
CA ASN A 175 -8.11 -2.20 8.82
C ASN A 175 -7.75 -2.92 7.51
N ARG A 176 -7.20 -4.14 7.63
CA ARG A 176 -6.83 -4.97 6.49
C ARG A 176 -8.01 -5.30 5.57
N ALA A 177 -9.23 -5.41 6.11
CA ALA A 177 -10.41 -5.65 5.29
C ALA A 177 -10.75 -4.44 4.39
N GLY A 178 -10.39 -3.22 4.79
CA GLY A 178 -10.43 -2.04 3.91
C GLY A 178 -9.42 -2.11 2.74
N VAL A 179 -8.24 -2.71 2.96
CA VAL A 179 -7.27 -2.99 1.88
C VAL A 179 -7.85 -4.03 0.92
N GLU A 180 -8.46 -5.09 1.45
CA GLU A 180 -9.14 -6.12 0.65
C GLU A 180 -10.32 -5.54 -0.15
N PHE A 181 -11.08 -4.60 0.43
CA PHE A 181 -12.11 -3.87 -0.32
C PHE A 181 -11.51 -3.15 -1.53
N ALA A 182 -10.44 -2.37 -1.36
CA ALA A 182 -9.78 -1.69 -2.47
C ALA A 182 -9.29 -2.67 -3.54
N ARG A 183 -8.73 -3.81 -3.13
CA ARG A 183 -8.27 -4.88 -4.02
C ARG A 183 -9.41 -5.48 -4.85
N LEU A 184 -10.51 -5.88 -4.20
CA LEU A 184 -11.66 -6.50 -4.87
C LEU A 184 -12.42 -5.50 -5.74
N PHE A 185 -12.63 -4.29 -5.23
CA PHE A 185 -13.32 -3.24 -5.96
C PHE A 185 -12.52 -2.82 -7.20
N GLY A 186 -11.19 -2.68 -7.06
CA GLY A 186 -10.28 -2.41 -8.18
C GLY A 186 -10.33 -3.48 -9.28
N ARG A 187 -10.31 -4.75 -8.89
CA ARG A 187 -10.49 -5.89 -9.81
C ARG A 187 -11.80 -5.85 -10.57
N SER A 188 -12.90 -5.55 -9.88
CA SER A 188 -14.23 -5.57 -10.48
C SER A 188 -14.53 -4.43 -11.45
N THR A 189 -13.72 -3.37 -11.42
CA THR A 189 -13.96 -2.12 -12.17
C THR A 189 -12.95 -1.88 -13.29
N ARG A 190 -11.70 -2.32 -13.17
CA ARG A 190 -10.62 -1.95 -14.11
C ARG A 190 -10.76 -2.41 -15.57
N PHE A 191 -11.56 -3.46 -15.81
CA PHE A 191 -11.83 -4.01 -17.15
C PHE A 191 -13.18 -3.57 -17.72
N ARG A 192 -13.94 -2.70 -17.03
CA ARG A 192 -15.27 -2.30 -17.51
C ARG A 192 -15.15 -1.46 -18.79
N SER A 193 -16.02 -1.75 -19.78
CA SER A 193 -16.08 -0.98 -21.02
C SER A 193 -16.78 0.36 -20.81
N THR A 194 -16.27 1.41 -21.44
CA THR A 194 -16.91 2.74 -21.49
C THR A 194 -17.79 2.93 -22.72
N VAL A 195 -17.92 1.90 -23.56
CA VAL A 195 -18.71 1.90 -24.79
C VAL A 195 -19.60 0.64 -24.86
N GLY A 196 -20.68 0.72 -25.64
CA GLY A 196 -21.64 -0.37 -25.81
C GLY A 196 -22.82 -0.32 -24.84
N GLU A 197 -23.68 -1.35 -24.91
CA GLU A 197 -24.95 -1.45 -24.17
C GLU A 197 -24.77 -1.38 -22.64
N TYR A 198 -23.64 -1.89 -22.15
CA TYR A 198 -23.32 -1.98 -20.72
C TYR A 198 -22.25 -0.98 -20.27
N ALA A 199 -22.06 0.10 -21.03
CA ALA A 199 -21.04 1.12 -20.79
C ALA A 199 -21.10 1.70 -19.37
N VAL A 200 -19.94 1.87 -18.75
CA VAL A 200 -19.79 2.57 -17.46
C VAL A 200 -19.12 3.95 -17.67
N PRO A 201 -19.24 4.88 -16.72
CA PRO A 201 -18.51 6.14 -16.77
C PRO A 201 -16.99 5.93 -16.90
N ALA A 202 -16.31 6.77 -17.69
CA ALA A 202 -14.87 6.63 -17.97
C ALA A 202 -13.96 6.68 -16.73
N GLY A 203 -14.41 7.31 -15.65
CA GLY A 203 -13.72 7.29 -14.36
C GLY A 203 -13.69 5.92 -13.68
N VAL A 204 -14.63 5.02 -14.00
CA VAL A 204 -14.76 3.71 -13.32
C VAL A 204 -13.59 2.77 -13.63
N PRO A 205 -13.21 2.52 -14.90
CA PRO A 205 -12.06 1.66 -15.19
C PRO A 205 -10.76 2.26 -14.69
N LEU A 206 -10.61 3.58 -14.79
CA LEU A 206 -9.42 4.28 -14.31
C LEU A 206 -9.29 4.22 -12.78
N LEU A 207 -10.39 4.39 -12.05
CA LEU A 207 -10.44 4.12 -10.61
C LEU A 207 -9.99 2.69 -10.32
N GLY A 208 -10.50 1.71 -11.06
CA GLY A 208 -10.17 0.31 -10.85
C GLY A 208 -8.68 0.01 -10.99
N ARG A 209 -8.03 0.63 -11.98
CA ARG A 209 -6.59 0.56 -12.23
C ARG A 209 -5.78 1.18 -11.08
N TRP A 210 -6.18 2.36 -10.58
CA TRP A 210 -5.54 3.01 -9.43
C TRP A 210 -5.71 2.25 -8.12
N LEU A 211 -6.90 1.72 -7.84
CA LEU A 211 -7.13 0.88 -6.66
C LEU A 211 -6.34 -0.42 -6.73
N THR A 212 -6.20 -1.01 -7.93
CA THR A 212 -5.34 -2.18 -8.14
C THR A 212 -3.88 -1.85 -7.85
N PHE A 213 -3.37 -0.71 -8.34
CA PHE A 213 -2.02 -0.23 -8.03
C PHE A 213 -1.82 -0.05 -6.51
N LEU A 214 -2.73 0.67 -5.83
CA LEU A 214 -2.65 0.92 -4.39
C LEU A 214 -2.70 -0.39 -3.58
N ALA A 215 -3.58 -1.32 -3.95
CA ALA A 215 -3.69 -2.63 -3.31
C ALA A 215 -2.40 -3.46 -3.49
N GLN A 216 -1.81 -3.46 -4.69
CA GLN A 216 -0.52 -4.11 -4.91
C GLN A 216 0.57 -3.49 -4.05
N ARG A 217 0.60 -2.15 -3.91
CA ARG A 217 1.56 -1.45 -3.05
C ARG A 217 1.44 -1.84 -1.57
N ALA A 218 0.23 -2.10 -1.08
CA ALA A 218 0.02 -2.57 0.30
C ALA A 218 0.68 -3.93 0.59
N GLU A 219 0.98 -4.74 -0.43
CA GLU A 219 1.69 -6.01 -0.27
C GLU A 219 3.21 -5.82 -0.11
N HIS A 220 3.76 -4.65 -0.49
CA HIS A 220 5.20 -4.38 -0.43
C HIS A 220 5.63 -3.89 0.96
N PRO A 221 6.56 -4.61 1.64
CA PRO A 221 7.04 -4.22 2.96
C PRO A 221 7.62 -2.79 3.00
N GLY A 222 7.14 -2.02 3.98
CA GLY A 222 7.55 -0.64 4.20
C GLY A 222 6.99 0.36 3.18
N SER A 223 6.13 -0.05 2.25
CA SER A 223 5.31 0.89 1.47
C SER A 223 4.32 1.61 2.39
N SER A 224 4.01 2.86 2.08
CA SER A 224 3.02 3.67 2.79
C SER A 224 1.96 4.26 1.85
N ALA A 225 1.83 3.73 0.62
CA ALA A 225 0.86 4.23 -0.37
C ALA A 225 -0.59 3.87 -0.02
N LEU A 226 -0.82 2.67 0.51
CA LEU A 226 -2.10 2.22 1.06
C LEU A 226 -1.85 1.53 2.41
N VAL A 227 -2.37 2.09 3.49
CA VAL A 227 -2.06 1.66 4.86
C VAL A 227 -3.33 1.32 5.63
N ALA A 228 -3.38 0.12 6.22
CA ALA A 228 -4.35 -0.24 7.23
C ALA A 228 -3.98 0.38 8.58
N MET A 229 -4.87 1.18 9.16
CA MET A 229 -4.59 1.92 10.39
C MET A 229 -4.34 1.00 11.58
N THR A 230 -5.08 -0.11 11.70
CA THR A 230 -4.83 -1.12 12.76
C THR A 230 -3.43 -1.73 12.66
N GLU A 231 -2.94 -2.03 11.46
CA GLU A 231 -1.58 -2.54 11.25
C GLU A 231 -0.54 -1.45 11.56
N ALA A 232 -0.78 -0.19 11.17
CA ALA A 232 0.08 0.93 11.53
C ALA A 232 0.13 1.17 13.04
N LEU A 233 -0.97 1.05 13.76
CA LEU A 233 -1.01 1.21 15.22
C LEU A 233 -0.33 0.04 15.94
N THR A 234 -0.65 -1.20 15.59
CA THR A 234 -0.03 -2.41 16.19
C THR A 234 1.46 -2.55 15.89
N LEU A 235 1.97 -1.86 14.86
CA LEU A 235 3.40 -1.73 14.61
C LEU A 235 4.13 -0.98 15.74
N HIS A 236 3.45 -0.08 16.46
CA HIS A 236 4.04 0.83 17.45
C HIS A 236 3.56 0.58 18.88
N TRP A 237 2.38 0.01 19.07
CA TRP A 237 1.83 -0.30 20.40
C TRP A 237 1.42 -1.77 20.52
N ALA A 238 1.73 -2.37 21.67
CA ALA A 238 1.23 -3.67 22.10
C ALA A 238 0.08 -3.48 23.10
N THR A 239 -1.04 -4.15 22.85
CA THR A 239 -2.20 -4.17 23.76
C THR A 239 -2.26 -5.49 24.52
N GLY A 240 -3.20 -5.60 25.47
CA GLY A 240 -3.54 -6.89 26.08
C GLY A 240 -4.38 -7.82 25.18
N GLN A 241 -4.82 -7.34 24.01
CA GLN A 241 -5.77 -8.03 23.14
C GLN A 241 -5.08 -9.03 22.22
N SER A 242 -5.81 -10.03 21.74
CA SER A 242 -5.40 -10.88 20.62
C SER A 242 -5.24 -10.08 19.31
N ALA A 243 -4.52 -10.63 18.35
CA ALA A 243 -4.37 -10.00 17.02
C ALA A 243 -5.71 -9.85 16.27
N LEU A 244 -6.69 -10.70 16.58
CA LEU A 244 -8.04 -10.60 16.00
C LEU A 244 -8.80 -9.41 16.58
N GLU A 245 -8.74 -9.21 17.90
CA GLU A 245 -9.36 -8.08 18.59
C GLU A 245 -8.69 -6.75 18.22
N ASP A 246 -7.36 -6.74 18.04
CA ASP A 246 -6.62 -5.58 17.53
C ASP A 246 -7.04 -5.16 16.10
N ALA A 247 -7.75 -6.01 15.34
CA ALA A 247 -8.33 -5.64 14.05
C ALA A 247 -9.57 -4.72 14.18
N ASN A 248 -10.13 -4.59 15.39
CA ASN A 248 -11.16 -3.59 15.69
C ASN A 248 -10.49 -2.25 16.06
N LEU A 249 -10.58 -1.27 15.16
CA LEU A 249 -9.96 0.05 15.35
C LEU A 249 -10.45 0.78 16.61
N ALA A 250 -11.72 0.64 16.97
CA ALA A 250 -12.29 1.30 18.15
C ALA A 250 -11.70 0.73 19.44
N ALA A 251 -11.70 -0.60 19.57
CA ALA A 251 -11.10 -1.30 20.71
C ALA A 251 -9.59 -1.06 20.81
N LEU A 252 -8.87 -1.11 19.67
CA LEU A 252 -7.44 -0.81 19.60
C LEU A 252 -7.12 0.62 20.05
N MET A 253 -7.85 1.62 19.56
CA MET A 253 -7.66 3.02 19.98
C MET A 253 -8.02 3.23 21.45
N ALA A 254 -9.03 2.53 21.96
CA ALA A 254 -9.40 2.57 23.37
C ALA A 254 -8.29 2.00 24.28
N TRP A 255 -7.50 1.04 23.80
CA TRP A 255 -6.30 0.57 24.50
C TRP A 255 -5.13 1.55 24.45
N ILE A 256 -4.90 2.17 23.29
CA ILE A 256 -3.76 3.06 23.04
C ILE A 256 -3.95 4.42 23.72
N GLU A 257 -5.18 4.91 23.75
CA GLU A 257 -5.55 6.22 24.25
C GLU A 257 -6.91 6.15 24.98
N PRO A 258 -6.99 5.39 26.11
CA PRO A 258 -8.23 5.28 26.88
C PRO A 258 -8.65 6.64 27.44
N PRO A 259 -9.97 6.83 27.69
CA PRO A 259 -10.44 7.93 28.54
C PRO A 259 -9.71 7.96 29.89
N ALA A 260 -9.51 9.15 30.45
CA ALA A 260 -8.67 9.34 31.63
C ALA A 260 -9.14 8.58 32.89
N ASP A 261 -10.41 8.20 32.94
CA ASP A 261 -11.09 7.50 34.02
C ASP A 261 -11.18 5.98 33.83
N LEU A 262 -10.72 5.45 32.69
CA LEU A 262 -10.83 4.03 32.35
C LEU A 262 -9.45 3.42 32.05
N SER A 263 -9.29 2.15 32.41
CA SER A 263 -8.19 1.34 31.88
C SER A 263 -8.45 0.93 30.42
N GLY A 264 -7.39 0.56 29.71
CA GLY A 264 -7.46 0.02 28.34
C GLY A 264 -8.47 -1.12 28.18
N PRO A 265 -8.45 -2.19 29.02
CA PRO A 265 -9.44 -3.26 28.95
C PRO A 265 -10.89 -2.78 29.14
N GLU A 266 -11.13 -1.85 30.07
CA GLU A 266 -12.48 -1.34 30.34
C GLU A 266 -12.99 -0.50 29.17
N ALA A 267 -12.15 0.40 28.65
CA ALA A 267 -12.46 1.23 27.50
C ALA A 267 -12.68 0.40 26.23
N ALA A 268 -11.84 -0.62 25.99
CA ALA A 268 -11.96 -1.50 24.83
C ALA A 268 -13.25 -2.31 24.85
N ARG A 269 -13.65 -2.85 26.00
CA ARG A 269 -14.92 -3.57 26.15
C ARG A 269 -16.14 -2.69 25.86
N LEU A 270 -16.08 -1.40 26.21
CA LEU A 270 -17.13 -0.43 25.83
C LEU A 270 -17.08 -0.12 24.32
N ALA A 271 -15.89 -0.14 23.72
CA ALA A 271 -15.66 0.07 22.30
C ALA A 271 -16.01 -1.14 21.41
N GLU A 272 -16.31 -2.29 22.00
CA GLU A 272 -16.78 -3.49 21.29
C GLU A 272 -18.30 -3.50 21.05
N ASP A 273 -19.07 -2.64 21.74
CA ASP A 273 -20.51 -2.55 21.51
C ASP A 273 -20.79 -1.99 20.10
N PRO A 274 -21.32 -2.79 19.16
CA PRO A 274 -21.55 -2.36 17.78
C PRO A 274 -22.62 -1.26 17.65
N LEU A 275 -23.44 -1.03 18.68
CA LEU A 275 -24.40 0.06 18.70
C LEU A 275 -23.74 1.42 18.99
N ALA A 276 -22.71 1.42 19.83
CA ALA A 276 -21.94 2.62 20.18
C ALA A 276 -20.77 2.85 19.21
N TRP A 277 -20.12 1.76 18.82
CA TRP A 277 -18.95 1.73 17.94
C TRP A 277 -19.18 0.69 16.85
N PRO A 278 -19.84 1.10 15.76
CA PRO A 278 -20.05 0.23 14.60
C PRO A 278 -18.73 -0.38 14.13
N PRO A 279 -18.76 -1.61 13.57
CA PRO A 279 -17.57 -2.23 13.00
C PRO A 279 -16.88 -1.27 12.03
N ALA A 280 -15.55 -1.21 12.09
CA ALA A 280 -14.74 -0.29 11.27
C ALA A 280 -14.77 -0.58 9.75
N GLY A 281 -15.72 -1.41 9.30
CA GLY A 281 -15.91 -1.82 7.92
C GLY A 281 -14.89 -2.86 7.43
N PRO A 282 -15.04 -3.31 6.17
CA PRO A 282 -16.08 -2.91 5.24
C PRO A 282 -17.44 -3.54 5.53
N THR A 283 -17.51 -4.69 6.21
CA THR A 283 -18.79 -5.36 6.47
C THR A 283 -19.53 -4.74 7.66
N THR A 284 -20.82 -4.47 7.48
CA THR A 284 -21.73 -3.98 8.52
C THR A 284 -22.14 -5.09 9.50
N ASP A 285 -22.66 -4.69 10.66
CA ASP A 285 -23.23 -5.63 11.63
C ASP A 285 -24.55 -6.25 11.11
N PRO A 286 -24.74 -7.58 11.19
CA PRO A 286 -25.96 -8.22 10.70
C PRO A 286 -27.26 -7.76 11.38
N GLN A 287 -27.23 -7.31 12.65
CA GLN A 287 -28.44 -6.79 13.29
C GLN A 287 -28.78 -5.40 12.76
N PHE A 288 -27.78 -4.54 12.53
CA PHE A 288 -27.98 -3.27 11.83
C PHE A 288 -28.57 -3.50 10.43
N ASP A 289 -28.01 -4.44 9.67
CA ASP A 289 -28.48 -4.77 8.32
C ASP A 289 -29.96 -5.15 8.31
N ASN A 290 -30.35 -6.07 9.21
CA ASN A 290 -31.71 -6.61 9.23
C ASN A 290 -32.74 -5.66 9.87
N ARG A 291 -32.36 -4.90 10.90
CA ARG A 291 -33.32 -4.11 11.70
C ARG A 291 -33.40 -2.64 11.30
N VAL A 292 -32.35 -2.10 10.67
CA VAL A 292 -32.26 -0.67 10.35
C VAL A 292 -32.10 -0.47 8.86
N LEU A 293 -31.08 -1.07 8.24
CA LEU A 293 -30.76 -0.82 6.84
C LEU A 293 -31.80 -1.40 5.88
N ALA A 294 -32.19 -2.67 6.05
CA ALA A 294 -33.16 -3.32 5.16
C ALA A 294 -34.53 -2.61 5.13
N PRO A 295 -35.13 -2.20 6.27
CA PRO A 295 -36.33 -1.37 6.25
C PRO A 295 -36.15 -0.02 5.52
N ALA A 296 -35.00 0.65 5.71
CA ALA A 296 -34.72 1.92 5.05
C ALA A 296 -34.60 1.75 3.52
N ILE A 297 -33.90 0.69 3.06
CA ILE A 297 -33.79 0.33 1.64
C ILE A 297 -35.17 -0.01 1.05
N ALA A 298 -36.03 -0.72 1.80
CA ALA A 298 -37.38 -1.06 1.35
C ALA A 298 -38.23 0.21 1.17
N ALA A 299 -38.22 1.12 2.15
CA ALA A 299 -38.94 2.39 2.07
C ALA A 299 -38.46 3.25 0.89
N TYR A 300 -37.15 3.28 0.63
CA TYR A 300 -36.59 3.95 -0.55
C TYR A 300 -37.10 3.31 -1.85
N GLY A 301 -37.05 1.98 -1.95
CA GLY A 301 -37.54 1.25 -3.13
C GLY A 301 -39.03 1.48 -3.40
N GLU A 302 -39.86 1.50 -2.35
CA GLU A 302 -41.28 1.82 -2.45
C GLU A 302 -41.51 3.26 -2.95
N ALA A 303 -40.77 4.23 -2.43
CA ALA A 303 -40.89 5.62 -2.85
C ALA A 303 -40.43 5.84 -4.31
N VAL A 304 -39.35 5.17 -4.74
CA VAL A 304 -38.89 5.17 -6.14
C VAL A 304 -39.96 4.58 -7.07
N ALA A 305 -40.58 3.47 -6.67
CA ALA A 305 -41.64 2.84 -7.46
C ALA A 305 -42.87 3.74 -7.60
N GLN A 306 -43.26 4.44 -6.53
CA GLN A 306 -44.36 5.41 -6.55
C GLN A 306 -44.07 6.58 -7.51
N LEU A 307 -42.86 7.15 -7.47
CA LEU A 307 -42.47 8.23 -8.37
C LEU A 307 -42.47 7.80 -9.85
N ARG A 308 -41.98 6.59 -10.15
CA ARG A 308 -42.04 6.03 -11.51
C ARG A 308 -43.48 5.82 -11.99
N ALA A 309 -44.36 5.30 -11.13
CA ALA A 309 -45.77 5.13 -11.47
C ALA A 309 -46.48 6.47 -11.73
N LEU A 310 -46.14 7.52 -10.97
CA LEU A 310 -46.65 8.87 -11.21
C LEU A 310 -46.14 9.47 -12.52
N ALA A 311 -44.86 9.26 -12.83
CA ALA A 311 -44.28 9.71 -14.09
C ALA A 311 -44.96 9.03 -15.29
N GLU A 312 -45.17 7.71 -15.21
CA GLU A 312 -45.90 6.93 -16.21
C GLU A 312 -47.33 7.46 -16.40
N ALA A 313 -48.06 7.67 -15.30
CA ALA A 313 -49.42 8.21 -15.34
C ALA A 313 -49.49 9.63 -15.95
N ALA A 314 -48.43 10.42 -15.79
CA ALA A 314 -48.30 11.76 -16.36
C ALA A 314 -47.74 11.77 -17.79
N GLY A 315 -47.37 10.62 -18.36
CA GLY A 315 -46.67 10.54 -19.65
C GLY A 315 -45.28 11.20 -19.63
N ALA A 316 -44.66 11.29 -18.45
CA ALA A 316 -43.35 11.88 -18.23
C ALA A 316 -42.24 10.82 -18.34
N PRO A 317 -40.99 11.21 -18.68
CA PRO A 317 -39.85 10.30 -18.67
C PRO A 317 -39.55 9.77 -17.26
N ASP A 318 -38.86 8.63 -17.15
CA ASP A 318 -38.42 8.08 -15.84
C ASP A 318 -37.63 9.17 -15.08
N PRO A 319 -38.07 9.57 -13.87
CA PRO A 319 -37.39 10.57 -13.04
C PRO A 319 -35.90 10.29 -12.83
N PHE A 320 -35.50 9.02 -12.84
CA PHE A 320 -34.14 8.57 -12.56
C PHE A 320 -33.32 8.28 -13.82
N ALA A 321 -33.88 8.46 -15.03
CA ALA A 321 -33.13 8.28 -16.28
C ALA A 321 -32.05 9.36 -16.51
N ALA A 322 -32.22 10.55 -15.94
CA ALA A 322 -31.25 11.65 -16.04
C ALA A 322 -29.92 11.34 -15.32
N GLY A 323 -29.96 10.44 -14.34
CA GLY A 323 -28.79 9.97 -13.64
C GLY A 323 -29.14 9.09 -12.43
N PRO A 324 -28.23 8.22 -12.01
CA PRO A 324 -28.36 7.37 -10.83
C PRO A 324 -28.40 8.20 -9.52
N ASP A 325 -29.33 7.87 -8.61
CA ASP A 325 -29.49 8.52 -7.29
C ASP A 325 -28.48 7.98 -6.27
N VAL A 326 -27.20 8.15 -6.54
CA VAL A 326 -26.19 7.99 -5.49
C VAL A 326 -26.25 9.22 -4.59
N ILE A 327 -26.37 8.99 -3.29
CA ILE A 327 -26.37 10.07 -2.31
C ILE A 327 -24.93 10.52 -2.12
N ASP A 328 -24.65 11.77 -2.42
CA ASP A 328 -23.40 12.44 -2.08
C ASP A 328 -23.72 13.53 -1.07
N SER A 329 -22.89 13.70 -0.04
CA SER A 329 -23.12 14.74 0.97
C SER A 329 -22.65 16.14 0.54
N ARG A 330 -22.24 16.31 -0.73
CA ARG A 330 -21.55 17.53 -1.23
C ARG A 330 -22.17 18.16 -2.46
N GLY A 331 -23.28 17.66 -2.99
CA GLY A 331 -23.92 18.28 -4.15
C GLY A 331 -23.45 17.75 -5.49
N ARG A 332 -22.53 16.79 -5.58
CA ARG A 332 -21.93 16.43 -6.89
C ARG A 332 -22.73 15.39 -7.65
N SER A 333 -23.64 14.68 -6.97
CA SER A 333 -24.55 13.78 -7.67
C SER A 333 -25.56 14.57 -8.48
N ARG A 334 -25.85 14.13 -9.72
CA ARG A 334 -26.73 14.83 -10.67
C ARG A 334 -28.17 14.99 -10.18
N LEU A 335 -28.58 14.25 -9.16
CA LEU A 335 -29.92 14.29 -8.57
C LEU A 335 -30.01 15.04 -7.23
N GLU A 336 -28.92 15.64 -6.72
CA GLU A 336 -28.97 16.40 -5.46
C GLU A 336 -29.75 17.72 -5.59
N THR A 337 -29.64 18.42 -6.72
CA THR A 337 -30.65 19.38 -7.11
C THR A 337 -31.82 18.59 -7.65
N ALA A 338 -32.76 18.19 -6.79
CA ALA A 338 -34.01 17.55 -7.21
C ALA A 338 -34.53 18.34 -8.42
N PRO A 339 -34.57 17.75 -9.63
CA PRO A 339 -35.16 18.45 -10.75
C PRO A 339 -36.55 18.82 -10.29
N ALA A 340 -36.97 20.08 -10.44
CA ALA A 340 -38.35 20.45 -10.18
C ALA A 340 -39.19 19.70 -11.24
N TRP A 341 -39.55 18.44 -10.95
CA TRP A 341 -40.31 17.59 -11.84
C TRP A 341 -41.69 18.23 -11.97
N PRO A 342 -42.03 18.84 -13.13
CA PRO A 342 -43.24 19.64 -13.23
C PRO A 342 -44.52 18.82 -13.02
N TRP A 343 -44.41 17.50 -13.23
CA TRP A 343 -45.46 16.50 -13.06
C TRP A 343 -45.57 15.97 -11.61
N ALA A 344 -44.59 16.25 -10.74
CA ALA A 344 -44.57 15.78 -9.35
C ALA A 344 -44.68 16.97 -8.37
N PRO A 345 -45.84 17.21 -7.75
CA PRO A 345 -45.93 18.21 -6.69
C PRO A 345 -45.04 17.79 -5.50
N GLY A 346 -44.55 18.75 -4.70
CA GLY A 346 -43.62 18.46 -3.60
C GLY A 346 -44.10 17.36 -2.65
N ALA A 347 -45.41 17.27 -2.38
CA ALA A 347 -46.01 16.22 -1.56
C ALA A 347 -45.79 14.79 -2.10
N ALA A 348 -45.63 14.62 -3.42
CA ALA A 348 -45.33 13.33 -4.06
C ALA A 348 -43.83 12.97 -4.01
N VAL A 349 -42.95 13.98 -3.92
CA VAL A 349 -41.49 13.81 -3.86
C VAL A 349 -41.00 13.60 -2.42
N GLU A 350 -41.73 14.17 -1.47
CA GLU A 350 -41.40 14.16 -0.04
C GLU A 350 -41.15 12.77 0.56
N PRO A 351 -41.93 11.70 0.26
CA PRO A 351 -41.64 10.36 0.76
C PRO A 351 -40.27 9.83 0.31
N TRP A 352 -39.87 10.10 -0.94
CA TRP A 352 -38.58 9.69 -1.47
C TRP A 352 -37.43 10.47 -0.81
N LEU A 353 -37.57 11.79 -0.66
CA LEU A 353 -36.57 12.60 0.05
C LEU A 353 -36.37 12.11 1.50
N ARG A 354 -37.46 11.84 2.22
CA ARG A 354 -37.37 11.29 3.58
C ARG A 354 -36.69 9.92 3.62
N ALA A 355 -37.00 9.02 2.69
CA ALA A 355 -36.37 7.71 2.63
C ALA A 355 -34.87 7.81 2.28
N ARG A 356 -34.51 8.71 1.36
CA ARG A 356 -33.14 9.02 0.96
C ARG A 356 -32.33 9.58 2.14
N ASP A 357 -32.89 10.57 2.84
CA ASP A 357 -32.27 11.19 4.01
C ASP A 357 -32.12 10.17 5.16
N GLU A 358 -33.11 9.29 5.35
CA GLU A 358 -33.04 8.24 6.36
C GLU A 358 -31.92 7.24 6.08
N ILE A 359 -31.77 6.76 4.84
CA ILE A 359 -30.65 5.91 4.44
C ILE A 359 -29.32 6.63 4.70
N ALA A 360 -29.19 7.87 4.25
CA ALA A 360 -27.97 8.66 4.45
C ALA A 360 -27.63 8.83 5.93
N ARG A 361 -28.63 9.08 6.77
CA ARG A 361 -28.50 9.26 8.22
C ARG A 361 -28.05 7.97 8.90
N VAL A 362 -28.70 6.83 8.64
CA VAL A 362 -28.35 5.56 9.29
C VAL A 362 -26.96 5.07 8.87
N VAL A 363 -26.62 5.21 7.58
CA VAL A 363 -25.29 4.85 7.06
C VAL A 363 -24.21 5.78 7.61
N ARG A 364 -24.46 7.10 7.69
CA ARG A 364 -23.55 8.05 8.34
C ARG A 364 -23.21 7.61 9.77
N GLY A 365 -24.22 7.17 10.52
CA GLY A 365 -24.05 6.64 11.87
C GLY A 365 -23.09 5.44 11.94
N GLN A 366 -22.95 4.66 10.87
CA GLN A 366 -22.03 3.52 10.80
C GLN A 366 -20.58 3.92 10.44
N VAL A 367 -20.38 4.93 9.59
CA VAL A 367 -19.04 5.31 9.10
C VAL A 367 -18.37 6.43 9.90
N GLU A 368 -19.14 7.37 10.44
CA GLU A 368 -18.60 8.58 11.07
C GLU A 368 -17.79 8.32 12.35
N PRO A 369 -18.18 7.37 13.24
CA PRO A 369 -17.35 7.01 14.39
C PRO A 369 -15.95 6.54 13.96
N THR A 370 -15.89 5.65 12.96
CA THR A 370 -14.64 5.14 12.39
C THR A 370 -13.82 6.24 11.72
N TRP A 371 -14.46 7.16 11.01
CA TRP A 371 -13.80 8.34 10.43
C TRP A 371 -13.07 9.18 11.48
N ARG A 372 -13.73 9.48 12.61
CA ARG A 372 -13.11 10.24 13.71
C ARG A 372 -11.96 9.47 14.35
N LEU A 373 -12.11 8.15 14.52
CA LEU A 373 -11.04 7.29 15.03
C LEU A 373 -9.83 7.26 14.10
N MET A 374 -10.03 7.23 12.77
CA MET A 374 -8.95 7.30 11.80
C MET A 374 -8.10 8.57 11.98
N TRP A 375 -8.72 9.74 12.12
CA TRP A 375 -8.00 10.99 12.32
C TRP A 375 -7.36 11.09 13.71
N ARG A 376 -7.99 10.54 14.75
CA ARG A 376 -7.37 10.40 16.07
C ARG A 376 -6.11 9.52 16.00
N ALA A 377 -6.17 8.39 15.29
CA ALA A 377 -5.03 7.51 15.07
C ALA A 377 -3.90 8.18 14.26
N VAL A 378 -4.24 8.97 13.22
CA VAL A 378 -3.26 9.80 12.49
C VAL A 378 -2.57 10.78 13.42
N ARG A 379 -3.32 11.48 14.29
CA ARG A 379 -2.74 12.40 15.29
C ARG A 379 -1.80 11.67 16.24
N ARG A 380 -2.24 10.52 16.77
CA ARG A 380 -1.43 9.69 17.68
C ARG A 380 -0.14 9.19 17.05
N LEU A 381 -0.17 8.72 15.80
CA LEU A 381 1.03 8.33 15.06
C LEU A 381 1.95 9.51 14.74
N ARG A 382 1.41 10.73 14.56
CA ARG A 382 2.20 11.94 14.31
C ARG A 382 2.96 12.44 15.53
N GLU A 383 2.60 12.01 16.74
CA GLU A 383 3.34 12.33 17.97
C GLU A 383 4.68 11.58 18.04
N LEU A 384 4.81 10.46 17.33
CA LEU A 384 6.07 9.73 17.21
C LEU A 384 6.99 10.41 16.18
N PRO A 385 8.29 10.59 16.47
CA PRO A 385 9.26 11.06 15.48
C PRO A 385 9.34 10.08 14.30
N GLU A 386 9.45 10.60 13.07
CA GLU A 386 9.55 9.75 11.87
C GLU A 386 10.92 9.02 11.83
N ALA A 387 10.89 7.72 11.60
CA ALA A 387 12.08 6.89 11.53
C ALA A 387 12.98 7.29 10.34
N ALA A 388 14.31 7.22 10.51
CA ALA A 388 15.28 7.77 9.57
C ALA A 388 15.19 7.17 8.16
N SER A 389 14.77 5.91 8.03
CA SER A 389 14.62 5.24 6.73
C SER A 389 13.27 5.48 6.05
N VAL A 390 12.27 6.03 6.74
CA VAL A 390 10.93 6.29 6.17
C VAL A 390 10.97 7.22 4.95
N PRO A 391 11.69 8.36 4.96
CA PRO A 391 11.77 9.23 3.78
C PRO A 391 12.28 8.52 2.52
N ARG A 392 13.29 7.66 2.66
CA ARG A 392 13.83 6.85 1.55
C ARG A 392 12.81 5.81 1.06
N ARG A 393 12.06 5.17 1.96
CA ARG A 393 10.99 4.24 1.56
C ARG A 393 9.84 4.96 0.86
N TRP A 394 9.51 6.17 1.31
CA TRP A 394 8.52 7.02 0.65
C TRP A 394 8.98 7.51 -0.72
N GLU A 395 10.27 7.81 -0.90
CA GLU A 395 10.87 8.12 -2.20
C GLU A 395 10.66 6.97 -3.21
N ARG A 396 10.76 5.71 -2.76
CA ARG A 396 10.45 4.53 -3.59
C ARG A 396 8.97 4.48 -3.97
N ASP A 397 8.04 4.77 -3.06
CA ASP A 397 6.62 4.84 -3.41
C ASP A 397 6.31 5.99 -4.39
N ARG A 398 6.96 7.14 -4.23
CA ARG A 398 6.89 8.26 -5.18
C ARG A 398 7.42 7.87 -6.56
N ALA A 399 8.53 7.13 -6.62
CA ALA A 399 9.05 6.62 -7.89
C ALA A 399 8.04 5.67 -8.55
N ARG A 400 7.50 4.69 -7.81
CA ARG A 400 6.47 3.76 -8.32
C ARG A 400 5.20 4.48 -8.79
N PHE A 401 4.76 5.50 -8.05
CA PHE A 401 3.65 6.37 -8.47
C PHE A 401 3.96 7.10 -9.78
N SER A 402 5.17 7.65 -9.92
CA SER A 402 5.57 8.40 -11.12
C SER A 402 5.61 7.52 -12.36
N SER A 403 6.22 6.34 -12.27
CA SER A 403 6.26 5.37 -13.37
C SER A 403 4.86 4.90 -13.77
N TYR A 404 3.99 4.62 -12.79
CA TYR A 404 2.63 4.17 -13.06
C TYR A 404 1.72 5.28 -13.61
N TYR A 405 1.87 6.50 -13.10
CA TYR A 405 1.16 7.66 -13.63
C TYR A 405 1.56 7.94 -15.09
N ALA A 406 2.86 7.91 -15.40
CA ALA A 406 3.35 8.05 -16.77
C ALA A 406 2.81 6.96 -17.70
N TYR A 407 2.82 5.70 -17.24
CA TYR A 407 2.26 4.55 -17.96
C TYR A 407 0.77 4.74 -18.33
N LEU A 408 -0.04 5.23 -17.40
CA LEU A 408 -1.47 5.48 -17.67
C LEU A 408 -1.73 6.69 -18.59
N ARG A 409 -0.73 7.55 -18.81
CA ARG A 409 -0.83 8.72 -19.71
C ARG A 409 -0.09 8.53 -21.03
N ASP A 410 0.39 7.32 -21.31
CA ASP A 410 0.94 6.97 -22.61
C ASP A 410 -0.15 7.09 -23.71
N GLU A 411 0.25 7.10 -24.99
CA GLU A 411 -0.68 7.32 -26.12
C GLU A 411 -1.83 6.30 -26.13
N ASP A 412 -1.57 5.07 -25.68
CA ASP A 412 -2.57 3.99 -25.57
C ASP A 412 -3.36 4.00 -24.24
N GLY A 413 -3.10 4.96 -23.34
CA GLY A 413 -3.78 5.12 -22.04
C GLY A 413 -3.43 4.05 -20.99
N GLY A 414 -2.39 3.26 -21.26
CA GLY A 414 -1.99 2.09 -20.47
C GLY A 414 -3.06 0.99 -20.46
N LEU A 415 -2.62 -0.26 -20.33
CA LEU A 415 -3.55 -1.38 -20.20
C LEU A 415 -3.95 -1.63 -18.74
N PRO A 416 -5.13 -2.23 -18.49
CA PRO A 416 -5.46 -2.70 -17.16
C PRO A 416 -4.46 -3.77 -16.71
N GLN A 417 -4.16 -3.79 -15.41
CA GLN A 417 -3.32 -4.84 -14.84
C GLN A 417 -3.98 -6.21 -15.02
N ALA A 418 -3.17 -7.20 -15.39
CA ALA A 418 -3.62 -8.56 -15.62
C ALA A 418 -4.36 -9.15 -14.41
N ARG A 419 -5.31 -10.05 -14.67
CA ARG A 419 -6.05 -10.73 -13.60
C ARG A 419 -5.17 -11.67 -12.77
N ARG A 420 -4.18 -12.30 -13.41
CA ARG A 420 -3.22 -13.22 -12.81
C ARG A 420 -1.84 -12.90 -13.36
N ASP A 421 -0.85 -12.99 -12.50
CA ASP A 421 0.54 -12.92 -12.92
C ASP A 421 0.92 -14.22 -13.66
N GLY A 422 1.72 -14.09 -14.72
CA GLY A 422 2.42 -15.24 -15.30
C GLY A 422 3.47 -15.79 -14.33
N ALA A 423 3.91 -17.04 -14.51
CA ALA A 423 4.81 -17.70 -13.56
C ALA A 423 6.13 -16.94 -13.31
N VAL A 424 6.78 -16.44 -14.37
CA VAL A 424 8.04 -15.68 -14.25
C VAL A 424 7.81 -14.34 -13.56
N ALA A 425 6.74 -13.61 -13.90
CA ALA A 425 6.38 -12.34 -13.24
C ALA A 425 6.08 -12.54 -11.75
N ALA A 426 5.33 -13.60 -11.40
CA ALA A 426 5.06 -13.97 -10.02
C ALA A 426 6.35 -14.30 -9.24
N ALA A 427 7.29 -15.04 -9.84
CA ALA A 427 8.58 -15.37 -9.24
C ALA A 427 9.47 -14.13 -9.05
N ARG A 428 9.54 -13.23 -10.05
CA ARG A 428 10.23 -11.94 -9.94
C ARG A 428 9.65 -11.10 -8.80
N ARG A 429 8.32 -10.99 -8.77
CA ARG A 429 7.58 -10.25 -7.73
C ARG A 429 7.87 -10.82 -6.34
N LEU A 430 7.84 -12.13 -6.16
CA LEU A 430 8.17 -12.77 -4.88
C LEU A 430 9.60 -12.43 -4.42
N ALA A 431 10.58 -12.55 -5.31
CA ALA A 431 11.98 -12.20 -5.01
C ALA A 431 12.13 -10.71 -4.61
N VAL A 432 11.37 -9.81 -5.25
CA VAL A 432 11.32 -8.39 -4.86
C VAL A 432 10.74 -8.23 -3.46
N LEU A 433 9.62 -8.90 -3.15
CA LEU A 433 8.96 -8.82 -1.85
C LEU A 433 9.85 -9.36 -0.71
N GLU A 434 10.56 -10.47 -0.93
CA GLU A 434 11.50 -11.05 0.03
C GLU A 434 12.66 -10.10 0.33
N ARG A 435 13.24 -9.50 -0.71
CA ARG A 435 14.29 -8.49 -0.56
C ARG A 435 13.79 -7.27 0.20
N GLU A 436 12.62 -6.76 -0.17
CA GLU A 436 12.03 -5.60 0.49
C GLU A 436 11.65 -5.88 1.95
N LEU A 437 11.22 -7.11 2.28
CA LEU A 437 10.97 -7.54 3.65
C LEU A 437 12.26 -7.50 4.47
N ALA A 438 13.33 -8.14 3.98
CA ALA A 438 14.63 -8.15 4.65
C ALA A 438 15.17 -6.73 4.88
N THR A 439 15.12 -5.88 3.84
CA THR A 439 15.52 -4.48 3.97
C THR A 439 14.64 -3.71 4.96
N TYR A 440 13.33 -3.93 4.96
CA TYR A 440 12.41 -3.27 5.89
C TYR A 440 12.65 -3.68 7.35
N GLU A 441 12.89 -4.97 7.61
CA GLU A 441 13.24 -5.46 8.95
C GLU A 441 14.56 -4.87 9.45
N ALA A 442 15.59 -4.81 8.58
CA ALA A 442 16.86 -4.17 8.89
C ALA A 442 16.69 -2.68 9.19
N ASP A 443 15.98 -1.94 8.33
CA ASP A 443 15.69 -0.52 8.53
C ASP A 443 15.02 -0.28 9.89
N ARG A 444 14.01 -1.09 10.24
CA ARG A 444 13.30 -0.94 11.53
C ARG A 444 14.21 -1.20 12.72
N ALA A 445 15.03 -2.23 12.65
CA ALA A 445 15.99 -2.55 13.70
C ALA A 445 17.05 -1.44 13.84
N PHE A 446 17.43 -0.78 12.75
CA PHE A 446 18.45 0.27 12.77
C PHE A 446 17.89 1.62 13.24
N ASP A 447 16.67 1.94 12.83
CA ASP A 447 16.03 3.20 13.15
C ASP A 447 15.52 3.23 14.60
N ASP A 448 15.23 2.08 15.22
CA ASP A 448 14.48 2.00 16.48
C ASP A 448 15.14 1.12 17.56
N PRO A 449 15.60 1.71 18.67
CA PRO A 449 16.18 0.97 19.79
C PRO A 449 15.27 -0.11 20.40
N LEU A 450 13.93 0.06 20.40
CA LEU A 450 13.01 -0.95 20.94
C LEU A 450 12.90 -2.16 20.03
N VAL A 451 12.94 -1.95 18.71
CA VAL A 451 12.99 -3.04 17.73
C VAL A 451 14.35 -3.73 17.81
N PHE A 452 15.45 -2.97 17.90
CA PHE A 452 16.81 -3.51 18.05
C PHE A 452 16.97 -4.37 19.31
N ALA A 453 16.37 -3.94 20.43
CA ALA A 453 16.40 -4.67 21.69
C ALA A 453 15.87 -6.10 21.55
N ASN A 454 14.90 -6.34 20.67
CA ASN A 454 14.38 -7.67 20.47
C ASN A 454 15.44 -8.63 19.88
N HIS A 455 16.22 -8.15 18.91
CA HIS A 455 17.32 -8.93 18.34
C HIS A 455 18.44 -9.18 19.36
N ARG A 456 18.64 -8.28 20.34
CA ARG A 456 19.58 -8.50 21.45
C ARG A 456 19.13 -9.62 22.37
N VAL A 457 17.84 -9.68 22.71
CA VAL A 457 17.27 -10.72 23.58
C VAL A 457 17.29 -12.10 22.91
N THR A 458 17.02 -12.17 21.60
CA THR A 458 17.12 -13.43 20.83
C THR A 458 18.56 -13.85 20.57
N GLY A 459 19.52 -12.93 20.72
CA GLY A 459 20.94 -13.12 20.48
C GLY A 459 21.36 -13.06 19.01
N GLU A 460 20.52 -12.45 18.18
CA GLU A 460 20.78 -12.10 16.78
C GLU A 460 21.48 -10.73 16.63
N ALA A 461 21.56 -9.98 17.73
CA ALA A 461 22.28 -8.73 17.83
C ALA A 461 22.98 -8.63 19.19
N PHE A 462 23.97 -7.76 19.28
CA PHE A 462 24.63 -7.45 20.55
C PHE A 462 25.15 -6.01 20.55
N VAL A 463 25.24 -5.44 21.76
CA VAL A 463 25.91 -4.17 22.04
C VAL A 463 27.09 -4.44 22.95
N GLY A 464 28.24 -3.84 22.67
CA GLY A 464 29.44 -4.05 23.47
C GLY A 464 30.47 -2.94 23.31
N THR A 465 31.55 -3.05 24.07
CA THR A 465 32.68 -2.12 24.01
C THR A 465 33.85 -2.77 23.29
N VAL A 466 34.47 -2.06 22.35
CA VAL A 466 35.68 -2.53 21.68
C VAL A 466 36.83 -2.55 22.68
N ILE A 467 37.43 -3.73 22.89
CA ILE A 467 38.57 -3.91 23.82
C ILE A 467 39.91 -4.02 23.09
N ALA A 468 39.90 -4.44 21.82
CA ALA A 468 41.07 -4.47 20.96
C ALA A 468 40.68 -4.22 19.50
N ALA A 469 41.58 -3.61 18.73
CA ALA A 469 41.38 -3.35 17.31
C ALA A 469 42.71 -3.41 16.55
N GLU A 470 42.85 -4.40 15.67
CA GLU A 470 43.97 -4.54 14.74
C GLU A 470 43.58 -3.90 13.39
N ARG A 471 43.79 -2.59 13.28
CA ARG A 471 43.23 -1.75 12.21
C ARG A 471 43.90 -1.94 10.84
N ASP A 472 45.19 -2.27 10.82
CA ASP A 472 46.04 -2.33 9.63
C ASP A 472 46.27 -3.76 9.12
N ARG A 473 45.56 -4.74 9.67
CA ARG A 473 45.63 -6.14 9.25
C ARG A 473 45.25 -6.31 7.78
N ARG A 474 46.09 -7.02 7.02
CA ARG A 474 45.89 -7.34 5.60
C ARG A 474 46.10 -8.82 5.35
N ILE A 475 45.20 -9.42 4.57
CA ILE A 475 45.28 -10.85 4.19
C ILE A 475 45.28 -10.98 2.66
N ALA A 476 45.88 -12.05 2.14
CA ALA A 476 45.80 -12.37 0.72
C ALA A 476 44.39 -12.92 0.40
N ASN A 477 43.75 -12.38 -0.65
CA ASN A 477 42.52 -12.97 -1.19
C ASN A 477 42.83 -14.22 -2.03
N GLU A 478 41.80 -14.90 -2.54
CA GLU A 478 41.93 -16.08 -3.41
C GLU A 478 42.80 -15.86 -4.66
N ARG A 479 42.96 -14.60 -5.10
CA ARG A 479 43.79 -14.20 -6.25
C ARG A 479 45.19 -13.72 -5.82
N GLY A 480 45.60 -13.95 -4.58
CA GLY A 480 46.90 -13.55 -4.02
C GLY A 480 47.07 -12.05 -3.77
N THR A 481 46.03 -11.24 -3.96
CA THR A 481 46.09 -9.78 -3.72
C THR A 481 45.83 -9.48 -2.25
N LEU A 482 46.70 -8.67 -1.63
CA LEU A 482 46.52 -8.23 -0.23
C LEU A 482 45.35 -7.26 -0.09
N VAL A 483 44.34 -7.66 0.66
CA VAL A 483 43.15 -6.87 1.01
C VAL A 483 43.11 -6.54 2.50
N THR A 484 42.63 -5.35 2.84
CA THR A 484 42.51 -4.91 4.24
C THR A 484 41.35 -5.63 4.92
N ARG A 485 41.64 -6.26 6.07
CA ARG A 485 40.73 -7.06 6.90
C ARG A 485 41.03 -6.83 8.38
N PRO A 486 40.63 -5.68 8.92
CA PRO A 486 40.82 -5.37 10.33
C PRO A 486 40.08 -6.37 11.21
N VAL A 487 40.59 -6.62 12.39
CA VAL A 487 39.89 -7.41 13.41
C VAL A 487 39.61 -6.52 14.59
N VAL A 488 38.39 -6.58 15.11
CA VAL A 488 38.01 -5.93 16.37
C VAL A 488 37.50 -6.97 17.35
N GLU A 489 37.83 -6.79 18.62
CA GLU A 489 37.32 -7.60 19.72
C GLU A 489 36.36 -6.76 20.54
N VAL A 490 35.18 -7.33 20.78
CA VAL A 490 34.06 -6.62 21.39
C VAL A 490 33.63 -7.38 22.63
N LEU A 491 33.73 -6.72 23.79
CA LEU A 491 33.19 -7.24 25.04
C LEU A 491 31.70 -6.89 25.15
N THR A 492 30.85 -7.91 25.24
CA THR A 492 29.40 -7.73 25.41
C THR A 492 28.84 -8.53 26.59
N GLY A 493 27.84 -7.96 27.25
CA GLY A 493 27.01 -8.66 28.24
C GLY A 493 25.74 -9.27 27.66
N ASP A 494 25.45 -9.04 26.38
CA ASP A 494 24.26 -9.59 25.72
C ASP A 494 24.45 -11.08 25.43
N PRO A 495 23.37 -11.89 25.43
CA PRO A 495 23.45 -13.25 24.93
C PRO A 495 23.73 -13.21 23.41
N VAL A 496 24.81 -13.85 22.94
CA VAL A 496 25.10 -13.96 21.51
C VAL A 496 24.84 -15.40 21.06
N ARG A 497 23.93 -15.58 20.10
CA ARG A 497 23.57 -16.88 19.51
C ARG A 497 23.94 -17.01 18.04
N LEU A 498 24.78 -16.09 17.56
CA LEU A 498 25.32 -16.12 16.21
C LEU A 498 26.39 -17.22 16.10
N ALA A 499 26.48 -17.85 14.93
CA ALA A 499 27.51 -18.84 14.67
C ALA A 499 28.82 -18.16 14.21
N ILE A 500 29.94 -18.84 14.38
CA ILE A 500 31.19 -18.46 13.72
C ILE A 500 30.95 -18.49 12.20
N GLY A 501 31.43 -17.47 11.50
CA GLY A 501 31.20 -17.24 10.07
C GLY A 501 29.94 -16.42 9.77
N THR A 502 29.08 -16.14 10.76
CA THR A 502 27.91 -15.28 10.54
C THR A 502 28.33 -13.86 10.22
N LYS A 503 27.73 -13.30 9.16
CA LYS A 503 27.88 -11.90 8.78
C LYS A 503 27.02 -11.03 9.68
N VAL A 504 27.59 -9.91 10.11
CA VAL A 504 26.93 -8.90 10.92
C VAL A 504 27.20 -7.51 10.36
N CYS A 505 26.33 -6.56 10.65
CA CYS A 505 26.50 -5.16 10.29
C CYS A 505 26.10 -4.26 11.46
N SER A 506 26.59 -3.02 11.43
CA SER A 506 26.33 -2.04 12.48
C SER A 506 25.45 -0.90 11.94
N PRO A 507 24.38 -0.51 12.65
CA PRO A 507 23.57 0.67 12.29
C PRO A 507 24.41 1.94 12.15
N ALA A 508 25.41 2.13 13.03
CA ALA A 508 26.32 3.27 12.99
C ALA A 508 27.29 3.24 11.80
N ARG A 509 27.47 2.08 11.15
CA ARG A 509 28.42 1.84 10.06
C ARG A 509 27.83 0.89 9.02
N ALA A 510 26.71 1.27 8.42
CA ALA A 510 25.93 0.40 7.51
C ALA A 510 26.72 -0.10 6.28
N SER A 511 27.80 0.57 5.88
CA SER A 511 28.66 0.15 4.76
C SER A 511 29.76 -0.86 5.14
N GLN A 512 29.90 -1.18 6.43
CA GLN A 512 30.85 -2.15 6.97
C GLN A 512 30.14 -3.47 7.28
N VAL A 513 30.79 -4.56 6.90
CA VAL A 513 30.35 -5.93 7.21
C VAL A 513 31.40 -6.58 8.09
N GLY A 514 30.97 -7.07 9.25
CA GLY A 514 31.76 -7.93 10.12
C GLY A 514 31.44 -9.40 9.90
N VAL A 515 32.41 -10.28 10.11
CA VAL A 515 32.21 -11.74 10.18
C VAL A 515 32.67 -12.20 11.55
N VAL A 516 31.82 -12.93 12.27
CA VAL A 516 32.16 -13.50 13.57
C VAL A 516 33.25 -14.56 13.40
N THR A 517 34.42 -14.37 13.98
CA THR A 517 35.55 -15.31 13.88
C THR A 517 35.79 -16.09 15.16
N SER A 518 35.50 -15.51 16.32
CA SER A 518 35.61 -16.18 17.64
C SER A 518 34.54 -15.67 18.61
N LEU A 519 34.17 -16.53 19.56
CA LEU A 519 33.25 -16.26 20.66
C LEU A 519 33.84 -16.89 21.93
N GLU A 520 34.40 -16.07 22.81
CA GLU A 520 35.14 -16.53 23.98
C GLU A 520 34.56 -15.97 25.28
N PRO A 521 34.13 -16.82 26.23
CA PRO A 521 33.73 -16.36 27.55
C PRO A 521 34.91 -15.71 28.27
N VAL A 522 34.71 -14.49 28.77
CA VAL A 522 35.73 -13.74 29.50
C VAL A 522 35.15 -13.16 30.79
N ALA A 523 36.01 -12.66 31.68
CA ALA A 523 35.54 -11.97 32.87
C ALA A 523 34.72 -10.73 32.46
N GLY A 524 33.44 -10.72 32.85
CA GLY A 524 32.52 -9.61 32.53
C GLY A 524 31.61 -9.83 31.31
N GLY A 525 31.69 -10.97 30.61
CA GLY A 525 30.75 -11.30 29.53
C GLY A 525 31.33 -12.22 28.46
N LEU A 526 31.02 -11.92 27.21
CA LEU A 526 31.51 -12.62 26.03
C LEU A 526 32.39 -11.68 25.19
N SER A 527 33.58 -12.15 24.80
CA SER A 527 34.41 -11.50 23.80
C SER A 527 34.01 -12.01 22.41
N VAL A 528 33.62 -11.10 21.53
CA VAL A 528 33.25 -11.39 20.14
C VAL A 528 34.30 -10.81 19.23
N SER A 529 35.02 -11.65 18.50
CA SER A 529 35.98 -11.22 17.48
C SER A 529 35.29 -11.09 16.13
N LEU A 530 35.47 -9.93 15.50
CA LEU A 530 34.88 -9.61 14.19
C LEU A 530 35.98 -9.29 13.18
N GLU A 531 36.03 -10.02 12.07
CA GLU A 531 36.79 -9.60 10.89
C GLU A 531 35.95 -8.63 10.04
N LEU A 532 36.45 -7.42 9.83
CA LEU A 532 35.74 -6.34 9.16
C LEU A 532 36.12 -6.23 7.68
N SER A 533 35.12 -5.88 6.86
CA SER A 533 35.25 -5.62 5.43
C SER A 533 34.25 -4.55 4.99
N GLY A 534 34.43 -3.97 3.80
CA GLY A 534 33.56 -2.87 3.33
C GLY A 534 33.79 -1.56 4.09
N GLY A 535 33.25 -0.45 3.60
CA GLY A 535 33.23 0.85 4.32
C GLY A 535 34.57 1.56 4.58
N MET A 536 35.72 0.94 4.27
CA MET A 536 37.06 1.42 4.63
C MET A 536 37.89 1.96 3.45
N GLY A 537 37.27 2.14 2.28
CA GLY A 537 37.95 2.58 1.06
C GLY A 537 38.91 1.53 0.46
N ARG A 538 39.75 1.94 -0.49
CA ARG A 538 40.73 1.08 -1.18
C ARG A 538 42.17 1.30 -0.71
N ALA A 539 42.38 2.19 0.25
CA ALA A 539 43.70 2.49 0.78
C ALA A 539 44.25 1.33 1.62
N LYS A 540 45.59 1.24 1.72
CA LYS A 540 46.25 0.21 2.55
C LYS A 540 45.92 0.38 4.03
N VAL A 541 45.76 1.62 4.47
CA VAL A 541 45.38 1.99 5.83
C VAL A 541 43.95 2.54 5.79
N PRO A 542 43.01 1.98 6.58
CA PRO A 542 41.66 2.50 6.68
C PRO A 542 41.65 3.96 7.16
N PRO A 543 40.75 4.82 6.63
CA PRO A 543 40.58 6.19 7.14
C PRO A 543 40.26 6.21 8.64
N PRO A 544 40.66 7.26 9.39
CA PRO A 544 40.19 7.47 10.76
C PRO A 544 38.65 7.38 10.87
N GLY A 545 38.13 6.79 11.94
CA GLY A 545 36.69 6.55 12.14
C GLY A 545 36.07 5.36 11.36
N SER A 546 36.75 4.81 10.35
CA SER A 546 36.19 3.70 9.54
C SER A 546 36.26 2.32 10.22
N VAL A 547 37.21 2.12 11.13
CA VAL A 547 37.31 0.94 12.00
C VAL A 547 36.97 1.37 13.43
N PRO A 548 36.14 0.63 14.18
CA PRO A 548 35.84 0.93 15.57
C PRO A 548 37.10 1.09 16.42
N GLU A 549 37.08 2.05 17.35
CA GLU A 549 38.24 2.37 18.20
C GLU A 549 38.13 1.69 19.56
N VAL A 550 39.26 1.39 20.19
CA VAL A 550 39.27 0.80 21.55
C VAL A 550 38.58 1.76 22.52
N GLY A 551 37.65 1.23 23.32
CA GLY A 551 36.79 1.99 24.23
C GLY A 551 35.47 2.45 23.61
N GLU A 552 35.28 2.28 22.30
CA GLU A 552 34.02 2.66 21.62
C GLU A 552 32.89 1.66 21.92
N ALA A 553 31.70 2.17 22.22
CA ALA A 553 30.47 1.37 22.28
C ALA A 553 29.89 1.16 20.89
N ILE A 554 29.66 -0.10 20.52
CA ILE A 554 29.20 -0.50 19.19
C ILE A 554 28.06 -1.51 19.29
N SER A 555 27.29 -1.57 18.21
CA SER A 555 26.19 -2.53 18.07
C SER A 555 26.30 -3.25 16.73
N TYR A 556 26.13 -4.57 16.74
CA TYR A 556 26.12 -5.40 15.53
C TYR A 556 24.92 -6.33 15.52
N THR A 557 24.41 -6.65 14.33
CA THR A 557 23.31 -7.60 14.13
C THR A 557 23.49 -8.41 12.84
N SER A 558 22.98 -9.64 12.83
CA SER A 558 22.87 -10.48 11.63
C SER A 558 21.72 -10.08 10.71
N VAL A 559 20.88 -9.12 11.09
CA VAL A 559 19.84 -8.57 10.22
C VAL A 559 20.51 -7.65 9.20
N LEU A 560 20.81 -8.21 8.03
CA LEU A 560 21.51 -7.49 6.95
C LEU A 560 20.49 -6.81 6.02
N PRO A 561 20.75 -5.56 5.56
CA PRO A 561 19.92 -4.90 4.56
C PRO A 561 19.93 -5.61 3.20
N ASP A 562 21.03 -6.30 2.91
CA ASP A 562 21.25 -7.04 1.67
C ASP A 562 20.54 -8.39 1.76
N GLY A 563 19.30 -8.42 1.23
CA GLY A 563 18.52 -9.64 1.06
C GLY A 563 19.25 -10.69 0.21
N ALA A 564 18.80 -11.94 0.32
CA ALA A 564 19.33 -13.06 -0.46
C ALA A 564 19.37 -12.73 -1.97
N PHE A 565 20.45 -13.11 -2.64
CA PHE A 565 20.52 -13.03 -4.10
C PHE A 565 19.51 -13.99 -4.70
N SER A 566 18.57 -13.47 -5.50
CA SER A 566 17.74 -14.31 -6.37
C SER A 566 18.59 -14.85 -7.52
N ALA A 567 18.50 -16.15 -7.79
CA ALA A 567 19.09 -16.74 -8.99
C ALA A 567 18.50 -16.07 -10.25
N ALA A 568 19.26 -16.06 -11.34
CA ALA A 568 18.76 -15.58 -12.62
C ALA A 568 17.56 -16.44 -13.05
N LEU A 569 16.42 -15.80 -13.30
CA LEU A 569 15.22 -16.46 -13.81
C LEU A 569 15.33 -16.62 -15.34
N PRO A 570 14.74 -17.69 -15.92
CA PRO A 570 14.71 -17.88 -17.37
C PRO A 570 13.92 -16.75 -18.05
N ALA A 571 14.13 -16.58 -19.35
CA ALA A 571 13.30 -15.71 -20.17
C ALA A 571 11.85 -16.24 -20.20
N PRO A 572 10.82 -15.39 -20.36
CA PRO A 572 9.42 -15.84 -20.41
C PRO A 572 9.17 -16.98 -21.41
N GLU A 573 9.79 -16.91 -22.59
CA GLU A 573 9.75 -17.93 -23.64
C GLU A 573 10.36 -19.28 -23.23
N ASP A 574 11.21 -19.30 -22.21
CA ASP A 574 11.85 -20.50 -21.65
C ASP A 574 11.14 -21.02 -20.40
N THR A 575 9.93 -20.53 -20.10
CA THR A 575 9.14 -20.98 -18.94
C THR A 575 8.86 -22.48 -19.03
N PRO A 576 9.27 -23.29 -18.02
CA PRO A 576 9.07 -24.73 -18.06
C PRO A 576 7.59 -25.13 -18.15
N TRP A 577 7.29 -26.23 -18.85
CA TRP A 577 5.92 -26.78 -18.95
C TRP A 577 5.27 -27.06 -17.60
N THR A 578 6.07 -27.39 -16.58
CA THR A 578 5.62 -27.60 -15.19
C THR A 578 5.05 -26.36 -14.53
N HIS A 579 5.30 -25.18 -15.12
CA HIS A 579 4.83 -23.88 -14.67
C HIS A 579 3.89 -23.22 -15.70
N GLY A 580 3.35 -24.01 -16.63
CA GLY A 580 2.42 -23.55 -17.67
C GLY A 580 3.02 -23.42 -19.07
N GLY A 581 4.34 -23.59 -19.23
CA GLY A 581 5.02 -23.42 -20.50
C GLY A 581 5.20 -21.95 -20.90
N PRO A 582 5.72 -21.67 -22.10
CA PRO A 582 5.83 -20.31 -22.63
C PRO A 582 4.46 -19.64 -22.63
N PRO A 583 4.33 -18.44 -22.04
CA PRO A 583 3.05 -17.75 -21.98
C PRO A 583 2.60 -17.30 -23.38
N ALA A 584 1.31 -17.43 -23.67
CA ALA A 584 0.70 -16.82 -24.85
C ALA A 584 0.56 -15.30 -24.65
N SER A 585 0.51 -14.53 -25.75
CA SER A 585 0.21 -13.10 -25.70
C SER A 585 -1.18 -12.89 -25.08
N TYR A 586 -1.26 -11.98 -24.10
CA TYR A 586 -2.51 -11.68 -23.40
C TYR A 586 -3.20 -10.48 -24.04
N GLU A 587 -4.43 -10.62 -24.51
CA GLU A 587 -5.29 -9.49 -24.86
C GLU A 587 -6.47 -9.47 -23.87
N PRO A 588 -6.81 -8.32 -23.27
CA PRO A 588 -7.99 -8.23 -22.41
C PRO A 588 -9.26 -8.61 -23.17
N THR A 589 -10.04 -9.52 -22.61
CA THR A 589 -11.30 -10.03 -23.16
C THR A 589 -12.49 -9.71 -22.25
N ASP A 590 -13.71 -9.87 -22.76
CA ASP A 590 -14.92 -9.76 -21.94
C ASP A 590 -14.97 -10.80 -20.79
N ASP A 591 -14.26 -11.92 -20.92
CA ASP A 591 -14.14 -12.93 -19.85
C ASP A 591 -13.28 -12.43 -18.67
N ASP A 592 -12.39 -11.46 -18.89
CA ASP A 592 -11.62 -10.84 -17.80
C ASP A 592 -12.49 -9.99 -16.87
N VAL A 593 -13.68 -9.60 -17.33
CA VAL A 593 -14.70 -8.90 -16.53
C VAL A 593 -15.40 -9.86 -15.55
N ARG A 594 -15.40 -11.18 -15.82
CA ARG A 594 -16.11 -12.19 -15.02
C ARG A 594 -15.26 -12.66 -13.85
N GLU A 595 -15.60 -12.24 -12.64
CA GLU A 595 -15.06 -12.80 -11.40
C GLU A 595 -15.86 -14.03 -10.94
N ALA A 596 -15.25 -14.94 -10.18
CA ALA A 596 -15.95 -16.15 -9.69
C ALA A 596 -17.13 -15.84 -8.74
N TRP A 597 -17.23 -14.58 -8.30
CA TRP A 597 -18.24 -14.04 -7.41
C TRP A 597 -19.13 -12.97 -8.06
N THR A 598 -18.99 -12.74 -9.37
CA THR A 598 -19.91 -11.92 -10.20
C THR A 598 -20.65 -12.83 -11.15
#